data_AF-A0A397GR97-F1
#
_entry.id   AF-A0A397GR97-F1
#
_cell.length_a   1.000
_cell.length_b   1.000
_cell.length_c   1.000
_cell.angle_alpha   90.00
_cell.angle_beta   90.00
_cell.angle_gamma   90.00
#
_symmetry.space_group_name_H-M   'P 1'
#
loop_
_entity.id
_entity.type
_entity.pdbx_description
1 polymer ?
#
loop_
_entity_poly.entity_id
_entity_poly.type
_entity_poly.pdbx_seq_one_letter_code
_entity_poly.pdbx_strand_id
1 'polypeptide(L)'
;MEIVQKTRKPKTNSFTSILDQILKKYNLSAKSNPSQLHAYTNKLGAMLPDWKTRKDVKEQKEKLTIKERAQYCAKTGDVWDIYLHALDLAETKNNSEKEIVAASSHLSRFRQKLAEAGVNSKVIDTYAKLPKVTRASNKIQKKHLEQGLANRPKTP
;
A
#
# COMPACT_ATOMS: atom_id res chain seq x y z
N MET A 1 -42.33 3.67 -22.02
CA MET A 1 -40.90 3.45 -22.29
C MET A 1 -40.27 2.92 -21.01
N GLU A 2 -40.15 1.60 -20.87
CA GLU A 2 -39.51 0.97 -19.71
C GLU A 2 -38.01 0.80 -20.00
N ILE A 3 -37.17 1.41 -19.17
CA ILE A 3 -35.71 1.25 -19.25
C ILE A 3 -35.33 0.01 -18.44
N VAL A 4 -35.12 -1.10 -19.14
CA VAL A 4 -34.62 -2.36 -18.56
C VAL A 4 -33.20 -2.14 -18.04
N GLN A 5 -33.03 -2.11 -16.72
CA GLN A 5 -31.72 -2.10 -16.09
C GLN A 5 -31.05 -3.46 -16.26
N LYS A 6 -30.00 -3.52 -17.10
CA LYS A 6 -29.11 -4.69 -17.20
C LYS A 6 -28.40 -4.91 -15.87
N THR A 7 -28.82 -5.93 -15.13
CA THR A 7 -28.06 -6.46 -13.98
C THR A 7 -26.73 -7.03 -14.48
N ARG A 8 -25.62 -6.31 -14.24
CA ARG A 8 -24.28 -6.89 -14.38
C ARG A 8 -24.08 -7.89 -13.24
N LYS A 9 -23.86 -9.17 -13.56
CA LYS A 9 -23.44 -10.18 -12.58
C LYS A 9 -22.12 -9.73 -11.92
N PRO A 10 -21.92 -10.01 -10.62
CA PRO A 10 -20.63 -9.76 -9.98
C PRO A 10 -19.56 -10.55 -10.72
N LYS A 11 -18.55 -9.86 -11.24
CA LYS A 11 -17.42 -10.46 -11.94
C LYS A 11 -16.62 -11.23 -10.89
N THR A 12 -16.79 -12.55 -10.85
CA THR A 12 -15.98 -13.43 -10.01
C THR A 12 -14.52 -13.23 -10.41
N ASN A 13 -13.79 -12.50 -9.57
CA ASN A 13 -12.38 -12.20 -9.69
C ASN A 13 -11.62 -13.52 -9.50
N SER A 14 -10.90 -13.98 -10.53
CA SER A 14 -10.22 -15.30 -10.57
C SER A 14 -9.34 -15.58 -9.34
N PHE A 15 -8.91 -14.54 -8.64
CA PHE A 15 -8.19 -14.62 -7.39
C PHE A 15 -8.97 -15.32 -6.27
N THR A 16 -10.27 -15.05 -6.09
CA THR A 16 -11.06 -15.69 -5.01
C THR A 16 -11.20 -17.19 -5.27
N SER A 17 -11.41 -17.60 -6.52
CA SER A 17 -11.43 -19.02 -6.89
C SER A 17 -10.09 -19.72 -6.67
N ILE A 18 -8.97 -19.05 -6.93
CA ILE A 18 -7.63 -19.62 -6.71
C ILE A 18 -7.34 -19.71 -5.20
N LEU A 19 -7.70 -18.68 -4.43
CA LEU A 19 -7.56 -18.67 -2.99
C LEU A 19 -8.38 -19.79 -2.33
N ASP A 20 -9.64 -19.95 -2.73
CA ASP A 20 -10.52 -21.00 -2.20
C ASP A 20 -10.02 -22.41 -2.54
N GLN A 21 -9.50 -22.62 -3.76
CA GLN A 21 -8.94 -23.90 -4.18
C GLN A 21 -7.70 -24.28 -3.36
N ILE A 22 -6.88 -23.29 -3.01
CA ILE A 22 -5.69 -23.43 -2.17
C ILE A 22 -6.09 -23.71 -0.71
N LEU A 23 -7.02 -22.91 -0.15
CA LEU A 23 -7.50 -23.10 1.22
C LEU A 23 -8.08 -24.51 1.38
N LYS A 24 -8.83 -24.99 0.38
CA LYS A 24 -9.38 -26.34 0.33
C LYS A 24 -8.30 -27.42 0.20
N LYS A 25 -7.29 -27.23 -0.66
CA LYS A 25 -6.20 -28.21 -0.88
C LYS A 25 -5.33 -28.43 0.36
N TYR A 26 -5.14 -27.39 1.16
CA TYR A 26 -4.26 -27.43 2.33
C TYR A 26 -5.01 -27.45 3.67
N ASN A 27 -6.33 -27.65 3.66
CA ASN A 27 -7.20 -27.62 4.85
C ASN A 27 -7.01 -26.37 5.71
N LEU A 28 -6.74 -25.22 5.07
CA LEU A 28 -6.50 -23.96 5.75
C LEU A 28 -7.82 -23.23 5.98
N SER A 29 -7.95 -22.61 7.15
CA SER A 29 -9.09 -21.81 7.57
C SER A 29 -8.66 -20.36 7.78
N ALA A 30 -9.62 -19.42 7.79
CA ALA A 30 -9.39 -18.04 8.22
C ALA A 30 -8.80 -17.93 9.65
N LYS A 31 -8.78 -19.03 10.42
CA LYS A 31 -8.18 -19.15 11.75
C LYS A 31 -6.73 -19.68 11.77
N SER A 32 -6.11 -19.91 10.60
CA SER A 32 -4.75 -20.46 10.50
C SER A 32 -3.72 -19.47 11.09
N ASN A 33 -2.72 -19.99 11.82
CA ASN A 33 -1.77 -19.13 12.52
C ASN A 33 -0.83 -18.39 11.52
N PRO A 34 -0.36 -17.17 11.83
CA PRO A 34 0.53 -16.39 10.94
C PRO A 34 1.82 -17.10 10.52
N SER A 35 2.44 -17.89 11.41
CA SER A 35 3.62 -18.73 11.12
C SER A 35 3.30 -19.92 10.21
N GLN A 36 2.10 -20.51 10.32
CA GLN A 36 1.65 -21.53 9.37
C GLN A 36 1.46 -20.92 7.98
N LEU A 37 0.87 -19.73 7.90
CA LEU A 37 0.74 -19.00 6.63
C LEU A 37 2.11 -18.67 6.02
N HIS A 38 3.10 -18.27 6.85
CA HIS A 38 4.47 -17.98 6.40
C HIS A 38 5.18 -19.22 5.84
N ALA A 39 4.97 -20.41 6.41
CA ALA A 39 5.55 -21.65 5.87
C ALA A 39 5.07 -21.96 4.44
N TYR A 40 3.87 -21.49 4.06
CA TYR A 40 3.29 -21.72 2.74
C TYR A 40 3.45 -20.54 1.77
N THR A 41 3.97 -19.37 2.19
CA THR A 41 4.08 -18.18 1.31
C THR A 41 4.89 -18.45 0.06
N ASN A 42 5.95 -19.26 0.14
CA ASN A 42 6.78 -19.60 -1.02
C ASN A 42 6.04 -20.50 -2.02
N LYS A 43 5.23 -21.44 -1.51
CA LYS A 43 4.44 -22.38 -2.32
C LYS A 43 3.22 -21.71 -2.94
N LEU A 44 2.60 -20.77 -2.21
CA LEU A 44 1.58 -19.86 -2.70
C LEU A 44 2.14 -18.96 -3.81
N GLY A 45 3.34 -18.42 -3.60
CA GLY A 45 4.07 -17.63 -4.59
C GLY A 45 4.36 -18.39 -5.88
N ALA A 46 4.66 -19.70 -5.78
CA ALA A 46 4.97 -20.58 -6.91
C ALA A 46 3.74 -21.10 -7.67
N MET A 47 2.58 -21.25 -7.00
CA MET A 47 1.32 -21.71 -7.63
C MET A 47 0.51 -20.58 -8.27
N LEU A 48 0.82 -19.33 -7.93
CA LEU A 48 0.30 -18.17 -8.64
C LEU A 48 1.12 -18.02 -9.93
N PRO A 49 0.52 -17.85 -11.11
CA PRO A 49 1.06 -18.36 -12.37
C PRO A 49 2.36 -17.73 -12.85
N ASP A 50 2.92 -16.77 -12.13
CA ASP A 50 4.09 -16.08 -12.62
C ASP A 50 4.80 -15.30 -11.51
N TRP A 51 5.58 -16.00 -10.69
CA TRP A 51 6.50 -15.32 -9.77
C TRP A 51 7.54 -14.48 -10.52
N LYS A 52 7.77 -14.77 -11.82
CA LYS A 52 8.66 -14.03 -12.71
C LYS A 52 8.00 -12.73 -13.20
N THR A 53 6.74 -12.71 -13.67
CA THR A 53 6.05 -11.40 -13.81
C THR A 53 5.84 -10.72 -12.48
N ARG A 54 5.71 -11.40 -11.34
CA ARG A 54 5.65 -10.69 -10.05
C ARG A 54 6.98 -10.04 -9.69
N LYS A 55 8.10 -10.71 -9.98
CA LYS A 55 9.45 -10.17 -9.81
C LYS A 55 9.70 -9.04 -10.82
N ASP A 56 9.36 -9.21 -12.09
CA ASP A 56 9.49 -8.18 -13.12
C ASP A 56 8.55 -7.01 -12.87
N VAL A 57 7.34 -7.25 -12.35
CA VAL A 57 6.42 -6.21 -11.87
C VAL A 57 6.98 -5.57 -10.62
N LYS A 58 7.61 -6.29 -9.69
CA LYS A 58 8.27 -5.69 -8.51
C LYS A 58 9.45 -4.82 -8.94
N GLU A 59 10.31 -5.30 -9.84
CA GLU A 59 11.46 -4.57 -10.40
C GLU A 59 11.01 -3.39 -11.29
N GLN A 60 9.88 -3.50 -12.01
CA GLN A 60 9.25 -2.37 -12.68
C GLN A 60 8.68 -1.38 -11.65
N LYS A 61 7.99 -1.85 -10.60
CA LYS A 61 7.42 -1.03 -9.53
C LYS A 61 8.51 -0.24 -8.80
N GLU A 62 9.70 -0.81 -8.59
CA GLU A 62 10.88 -0.10 -8.04
C GLU A 62 11.36 1.04 -8.96
N LYS A 63 11.15 0.94 -10.28
CA LYS A 63 11.47 2.00 -11.25
C LYS A 63 10.35 3.03 -11.44
N LEU A 64 9.13 2.74 -10.99
CA LEU A 64 7.99 3.66 -11.15
C LEU A 64 8.11 4.84 -10.19
N THR A 65 8.01 6.04 -10.75
CA THR A 65 7.80 7.26 -9.99
C THR A 65 6.50 7.21 -9.20
N ILE A 66 6.38 8.03 -8.15
CA ILE A 66 5.15 8.15 -7.34
C ILE A 66 3.92 8.46 -8.22
N LYS A 67 4.09 9.27 -9.28
CA LYS A 67 3.03 9.61 -10.22
C LYS A 67 2.56 8.39 -11.01
N GLU A 68 3.49 7.64 -11.59
CA GLU A 68 3.16 6.45 -12.39
C GLU A 68 2.51 5.36 -11.53
N ARG A 69 2.98 5.16 -10.29
CA ARG A 69 2.33 4.27 -9.32
C ARG A 69 0.87 4.67 -9.09
N ALA A 70 0.59 5.96 -8.93
CA ALA A 70 -0.76 6.45 -8.69
C ALA A 70 -1.67 6.27 -9.91
N GLN A 71 -1.14 6.55 -11.11
CA GLN A 71 -1.86 6.31 -12.37
C GLN A 71 -2.15 4.83 -12.58
N TYR A 72 -1.20 3.95 -12.26
CA TYR A 72 -1.40 2.50 -12.30
C TYR A 72 -2.54 2.09 -11.36
N CYS A 73 -2.51 2.52 -10.09
CA CYS A 73 -3.55 2.20 -9.12
C CYS A 73 -4.94 2.70 -9.55
N ALA A 74 -5.02 3.89 -10.13
CA ALA A 74 -6.27 4.43 -10.64
C ALA A 74 -6.82 3.62 -11.83
N LYS A 75 -5.93 3.12 -12.71
CA LYS A 75 -6.29 2.28 -13.85
C LYS A 75 -6.76 0.89 -13.43
N THR A 76 -6.06 0.25 -12.47
CA THR A 76 -6.45 -1.09 -12.01
C THR A 76 -7.70 -1.05 -11.15
N GLY A 77 -7.86 0.01 -10.34
CA GLY A 77 -8.96 0.15 -9.40
C GLY A 77 -8.89 -0.83 -8.22
N ASP A 78 -7.78 -1.58 -8.08
CA ASP A 78 -7.58 -2.51 -6.98
C ASP A 78 -7.03 -1.77 -5.75
N VAL A 79 -7.78 -1.87 -4.65
CA VAL A 79 -7.39 -1.27 -3.37
C VAL A 79 -6.12 -1.90 -2.79
N TRP A 80 -5.83 -3.16 -3.14
CA TRP A 80 -4.60 -3.83 -2.70
C TRP A 80 -3.36 -3.29 -3.39
N ASP A 81 -3.45 -2.88 -4.66
CA ASP A 81 -2.34 -2.21 -5.35
C ASP A 81 -1.97 -0.90 -4.64
N ILE A 82 -2.98 -0.12 -4.22
CA ILE A 82 -2.78 1.12 -3.46
C ILE A 82 -2.04 0.83 -2.15
N TYR A 83 -2.50 -0.17 -1.40
CA TYR A 83 -1.90 -0.54 -0.13
C TYR A 83 -0.45 -1.01 -0.28
N LEU A 84 -0.17 -1.89 -1.25
CA LEU A 84 1.17 -2.40 -1.50
C LEU A 84 2.13 -1.29 -1.93
N HIS A 85 1.69 -0.38 -2.81
CA HIS A 85 2.51 0.76 -3.21
C HIS A 85 2.77 1.74 -2.07
N ALA A 86 1.79 1.95 -1.18
CA ALA A 86 1.98 2.76 0.01
C ALA A 86 2.99 2.10 0.97
N LEU A 87 2.89 0.79 1.20
CA LEU A 87 3.85 0.07 2.05
C LEU A 87 5.28 0.17 1.51
N ASP A 88 5.46 -0.04 0.21
CA ASP A 88 6.77 0.05 -0.44
C ASP A 88 7.36 1.46 -0.35
N LEU A 89 6.54 2.51 -0.50
CA LEU A 89 6.98 3.91 -0.28
C LEU A 89 7.27 4.24 1.19
N ALA A 90 6.69 3.48 2.11
CA ALA A 90 6.87 3.62 3.55
C ALA A 90 8.04 2.80 4.08
N GLU A 91 8.57 1.87 3.29
CA GLU A 91 9.67 1.02 3.67
C GLU A 91 10.96 1.84 3.78
N THR A 92 11.50 1.90 4.98
CA THR A 92 12.74 2.63 5.27
C THR A 92 13.89 1.66 5.39
N LYS A 93 15.05 2.01 4.82
CA LYS A 93 16.27 1.20 4.94
C LYS A 93 16.77 1.07 6.39
N ASN A 94 16.45 2.06 7.22
CA ASN A 94 16.77 2.09 8.65
C ASN A 94 15.76 2.95 9.41
N ASN A 95 15.80 2.87 10.74
CA ASN A 95 14.90 3.62 11.63
C ASN A 95 15.36 5.06 11.90
N SER A 96 16.15 5.67 11.02
CA SER A 96 16.61 7.05 11.23
C SER A 96 15.46 8.04 11.11
N GLU A 97 15.53 9.12 11.90
CA GLU A 97 14.52 10.19 11.89
C GLU A 97 14.33 10.77 10.47
N LYS A 98 15.42 10.92 9.70
CA LYS A 98 15.42 11.42 8.32
C LYS A 98 14.64 10.51 7.36
N GLU A 99 14.88 9.20 7.42
CA GLU A 99 14.18 8.23 6.56
C GLU A 99 12.69 8.16 6.89
N ILE A 100 12.31 8.22 8.18
CA ILE A 100 10.91 8.24 8.61
C ILE A 100 10.18 9.47 8.06
N VAL A 101 10.81 10.65 8.11
CA VAL A 101 10.24 11.89 7.56
C VAL A 101 10.13 11.81 6.02
N ALA A 102 11.14 11.25 5.35
CA ALA A 102 11.11 11.04 3.90
C ALA A 102 9.98 10.08 3.47
N ALA A 103 9.81 8.95 4.17
CA ALA A 103 8.72 8.00 3.93
C ALA A 103 7.34 8.65 4.08
N SER A 104 7.13 9.45 5.14
CA SER A 104 5.90 10.20 5.35
C SER A 104 5.62 11.20 4.21
N SER A 105 6.66 11.87 3.71
CA SER A 105 6.60 12.78 2.55
C SER A 105 6.21 12.06 1.26
N HIS A 106 6.83 10.90 0.98
CA HIS A 106 6.48 10.06 -0.17
C HIS A 106 5.02 9.61 -0.13
N LEU A 107 4.54 9.14 1.03
CA LEU A 107 3.13 8.79 1.22
C LEU A 107 2.19 9.97 1.00
N SER A 108 2.56 11.17 1.45
CA SER A 108 1.76 12.38 1.20
C SER A 108 1.64 12.69 -0.28
N ARG A 109 2.77 12.68 -1.01
CA ARG A 109 2.80 12.88 -2.47
C ARG A 109 2.00 11.81 -3.19
N PHE A 110 2.11 10.55 -2.78
CA PHE A 110 1.37 9.45 -3.39
C PHE A 110 -0.14 9.62 -3.26
N ARG A 111 -0.64 9.96 -2.07
CA ARG A 111 -2.06 10.25 -1.82
C ARG A 111 -2.57 11.41 -2.68
N GLN A 112 -1.78 12.47 -2.82
CA GLN A 112 -2.12 13.58 -3.70
C GLN A 112 -2.23 13.11 -5.16
N LYS A 113 -1.28 12.32 -5.65
CA LYS A 113 -1.32 11.78 -7.02
C LYS A 113 -2.45 10.80 -7.26
N LEU A 114 -2.85 10.01 -6.26
CA LEU A 114 -4.04 9.15 -6.34
C LEU A 114 -5.33 9.98 -6.47
N ALA A 115 -5.44 11.08 -5.71
CA ALA A 115 -6.59 11.98 -5.82
C ALA A 115 -6.64 12.67 -7.18
N GLU A 116 -5.50 13.17 -7.68
CA GLU A 116 -5.38 13.74 -9.03
C GLU A 116 -5.76 12.72 -10.13
N ALA A 117 -5.48 11.43 -9.90
CA ALA A 117 -5.83 10.35 -10.81
C ALA A 117 -7.29 9.86 -10.68
N GLY A 118 -8.10 10.50 -9.83
CA GLY A 118 -9.53 10.20 -9.68
C GLY A 118 -9.88 9.09 -8.68
N VAL A 119 -8.93 8.65 -7.84
CA VAL A 119 -9.21 7.64 -6.81
C VAL A 119 -10.05 8.25 -5.68
N ASN A 120 -11.06 7.51 -5.23
CA ASN A 120 -11.97 7.96 -4.17
C ASN A 120 -11.21 8.26 -2.85
N SER A 121 -11.50 9.40 -2.23
CA SER A 121 -10.84 9.85 -1.00
C SER A 121 -10.93 8.85 0.17
N LYS A 122 -12.07 8.16 0.34
CA LYS A 122 -12.26 7.14 1.38
C LYS A 122 -11.32 5.95 1.18
N VAL A 123 -11.08 5.57 -0.07
CA VAL A 123 -10.11 4.51 -0.41
C VAL A 123 -8.69 4.98 -0.10
N ILE A 124 -8.33 6.20 -0.49
CA ILE A 124 -7.01 6.80 -0.21
C ILE A 124 -6.75 6.84 1.30
N ASP A 125 -7.70 7.34 2.09
CA ASP A 125 -7.56 7.45 3.54
C ASP A 125 -7.43 6.09 4.23
N THR A 126 -8.07 5.05 3.69
CA THR A 126 -8.03 3.70 4.26
C THR A 126 -6.71 3.00 3.93
N TYR A 127 -6.28 3.02 2.67
CA TYR A 127 -5.23 2.14 2.18
C TYR A 127 -3.87 2.83 1.97
N ALA A 128 -3.82 4.15 1.78
CA ALA A 128 -2.57 4.88 1.51
C ALA A 128 -2.07 5.75 2.67
N LYS A 129 -2.85 5.89 3.75
CA LYS A 129 -2.53 6.82 4.85
C LYS A 129 -1.45 6.32 5.80
N LEU A 130 -1.42 5.01 6.07
CA LEU A 130 -0.46 4.35 6.97
C LEU A 130 -0.15 5.17 8.24
N PRO A 131 -1.13 5.35 9.15
CA PRO A 131 -1.09 6.36 10.21
C PRO A 131 0.08 6.25 11.18
N LYS A 132 0.69 5.07 11.32
CA LYS A 132 1.89 4.85 12.15
C LYS A 132 3.08 5.69 11.65
N VAL A 133 3.30 5.72 10.34
CA VAL A 133 4.43 6.45 9.71
C VAL A 133 4.24 7.96 9.87
N THR A 134 3.03 8.45 9.58
CA THR A 134 2.68 9.87 9.76
C THR A 134 2.83 10.31 11.23
N ARG A 135 2.37 9.49 12.19
CA ARG A 135 2.50 9.81 13.61
C ARG A 135 3.96 9.88 14.05
N ALA A 136 4.80 8.95 13.60
CA ALA A 136 6.23 8.95 13.89
C ALA A 136 6.91 10.20 13.31
N SER A 137 6.66 10.53 12.05
CA SER A 137 7.18 11.74 11.39
C SER A 137 6.79 13.01 12.13
N ASN A 138 5.52 13.16 12.51
CA ASN A 138 5.04 14.35 13.21
C ASN A 138 5.72 14.52 14.58
N LYS A 139 5.98 13.41 15.30
CA LYS A 139 6.70 13.45 16.58
C LYS A 139 8.13 13.95 16.42
N ILE A 140 8.82 13.50 15.37
CA ILE A 140 10.20 13.92 15.03
C ILE A 140 10.23 15.41 14.72
N GLN A 141 9.35 15.86 13.82
CA GLN A 141 9.30 17.28 13.41
C GLN A 141 8.98 18.20 14.59
N LYS A 142 8.06 17.77 15.47
CA LYS A 142 7.74 18.52 16.69
C LYS A 142 8.95 18.65 17.61
N LYS A 143 9.68 17.56 17.86
CA LYS A 143 10.91 17.55 18.66
C LYS A 143 11.96 18.51 18.10
N HIS A 144 12.19 18.50 16.78
CA HIS A 144 13.15 19.41 16.15
C HIS A 144 12.74 20.88 16.28
N LEU A 145 11.44 21.18 16.15
CA LEU A 145 10.92 22.53 16.35
C LEU A 145 11.14 23.01 17.79
N GLU A 146 10.83 22.17 18.78
CA GLU A 146 11.04 22.49 20.21
C GLU A 146 12.52 22.74 20.53
N GLN A 147 13.43 21.91 20.00
CA GLN A 147 14.88 22.11 20.14
C GLN A 147 15.35 23.41 19.49
N GLY A 148 14.86 23.72 18.29
CA GLY A 148 15.18 24.98 17.59
C GLY A 148 14.69 26.21 18.35
N LEU A 149 13.51 26.13 19.00
CA LEU A 149 12.98 27.21 19.83
C LEU A 149 13.82 27.42 21.10
N ALA A 150 14.25 26.34 21.76
CA ALA A 150 15.09 26.41 22.95
C ALA A 150 16.48 27.02 22.65
N ASN A 151 16.99 26.82 21.44
CA ASN A 151 18.28 27.32 20.99
C ASN A 151 18.22 28.71 20.34
N ARG A 152 17.05 29.39 20.30
CA ARG A 152 16.99 30.75 19.78
C ARG A 152 17.69 31.71 20.74
N PRO A 153 18.59 32.58 20.24
CA PRO A 153 19.13 33.66 21.06
C PRO A 153 17.97 34.52 21.56
N LYS A 154 17.97 34.84 22.86
CA LYS A 154 17.05 35.82 23.42
C LYS A 154 17.40 37.18 22.79
N THR A 155 16.46 37.77 22.07
CA THR A 155 16.61 39.12 21.54
C THR A 155 16.78 40.11 22.70
N PRO A 156 17.66 41.12 22.60
CA PRO A 156 17.80 42.19 23.59
C PRO A 156 16.51 42.98 23.80
#